data_AF-A0A850ASX0-F1
#
_entry.id   AF-A0A850ASX0-F1
#
_cell.length_a   1.000
_cell.length_b   1.000
_cell.length_c   1.000
_cell.angle_alpha   90.00
_cell.angle_beta   90.00
_cell.angle_gamma   90.00
#
_symmetry.space_group_name_H-M   'P 1'
#
loop_
_entity.id
_entity.type
_entity.pdbx_description
1 polymer ?
#
loop_
_entity_poly.entity_id
_entity_poly.type
_entity_poly.pdbx_seq_one_letter_code
_entity_poly.pdbx_strand_id
1 'polypeptide(L)'
;MGSSGGPTVGIDIGSRYIKVVELAPGRNGATVRALGIAPTPAEAVDSGIITDPKALGAAVKQLLKSSGISTRRSVSSVAGQGALVVRVIEVPKMSDAELAETMRWEVERHVPFAADEVIMDFQAVPRSEEDGDSENMEVLMAVAQQEMVDRHLTMLYAAGLRPAAIDVEPLAAARALIELGPDPYAKKTTAIVNIGASCTDVGIFRDGILAFPRTLPLAGDTMTNAVMQQLQVDEGQAEELKTAHGSVLMSAAPAVAAPPATEGFYDLSAGQPDASSAAPIDFDLGEASAEQPESSLAVTEAGDDSSHRIFMAIAPTLAELVTEIRRSIEYYTGRVPDGSVDEILLCGGTAGLKNLDQFLSAELGVPTRVADAFKYTTVSTRNYSAEDVRALSPSFAVAVGLAARDMIAVPARPRVKPAKRGKK
;
A
#
# COMPACT_ATOMS: atom_id res chain seq x y z
N MET A 1 9.72 3.00 25.34
CA MET A 1 8.24 3.15 25.34
C MET A 1 7.88 4.38 26.16
N GLY A 2 7.55 5.49 25.50
CA GLY A 2 7.26 6.75 26.15
C GLY A 2 6.52 7.68 25.20
N SER A 3 5.20 7.56 25.15
CA SER A 3 4.34 8.67 24.78
C SER A 3 3.02 8.56 25.54
N SER A 4 2.63 9.68 26.13
CA SER A 4 1.41 9.91 26.93
C SER A 4 0.18 10.15 26.05
N GLY A 5 0.12 9.52 24.87
CA GLY A 5 -0.97 9.72 23.92
C GLY A 5 -2.27 9.08 24.41
N GLY A 6 -3.39 9.78 24.27
CA GLY A 6 -4.71 9.13 24.37
C GLY A 6 -4.94 8.15 23.21
N PRO A 7 -6.07 7.43 23.22
CA PRO A 7 -6.48 6.61 22.09
C PRO A 7 -6.45 7.41 20.77
N THR A 8 -6.08 6.74 19.68
CA THR A 8 -6.00 7.34 18.35
C THR A 8 -6.70 6.42 17.34
N VAL A 9 -7.41 7.03 16.38
CA VAL A 9 -8.04 6.31 15.28
C VAL A 9 -7.11 6.33 14.06
N GLY A 10 -6.66 5.16 13.61
CA GLY A 10 -6.05 5.01 12.28
C GLY A 10 -7.13 4.82 11.23
N ILE A 11 -7.03 5.54 10.12
CA ILE A 11 -8.02 5.54 9.04
C ILE A 11 -7.31 5.30 7.72
N ASP A 12 -7.63 4.16 7.13
CA ASP A 12 -7.11 3.74 5.84
C ASP A 12 -8.23 3.86 4.79
N ILE A 13 -7.96 4.62 3.74
CA ILE A 13 -8.90 4.94 2.67
C ILE A 13 -8.47 4.17 1.42
N GLY A 14 -8.97 2.95 1.28
CA GLY A 14 -8.76 2.16 0.06
C GLY A 14 -9.75 2.51 -1.05
N SER A 15 -9.42 2.15 -2.28
CA SER A 15 -10.32 2.31 -3.44
C SER A 15 -11.62 1.50 -3.31
N ARG A 16 -11.57 0.31 -2.66
CA ARG A 16 -12.77 -0.52 -2.40
C ARG A 16 -13.30 -0.48 -0.97
N TYR A 17 -12.44 -0.31 0.03
CA TYR A 17 -12.84 -0.35 1.44
C TYR A 17 -12.18 0.74 2.27
N ILE A 18 -12.99 1.36 3.13
CA ILE A 18 -12.57 2.22 4.23
C ILE A 18 -12.37 1.35 5.46
N LYS A 19 -11.23 1.50 6.12
CA LYS A 19 -10.88 0.76 7.34
C LYS A 19 -10.56 1.72 8.47
N VAL A 20 -11.07 1.42 9.66
CA VAL A 20 -10.80 2.20 10.89
C VAL A 20 -10.33 1.28 12.01
N VAL A 21 -9.36 1.74 12.79
CA VAL A 21 -8.88 1.06 14.00
C VAL A 21 -8.73 2.09 15.12
N GLU A 22 -9.36 1.84 16.27
CA GLU A 22 -9.06 2.58 17.50
C GLU A 22 -8.00 1.82 18.30
N LEU A 23 -6.82 2.40 18.40
CA LEU A 23 -5.72 1.88 19.18
C LEU A 23 -5.52 2.74 20.42
N ALA A 24 -5.32 2.10 21.57
CA ALA A 24 -5.00 2.77 22.82
C ALA A 24 -3.71 2.20 23.42
N PRO A 25 -2.87 3.03 24.07
CA PRO A 25 -1.76 2.51 24.84
C PRO A 25 -2.29 1.73 26.06
N GLY A 26 -1.71 0.57 26.31
CA GLY A 26 -1.94 -0.27 27.48
C GLY A 26 -0.65 -0.46 28.30
N ARG A 27 -0.74 -1.16 29.43
CA ARG A 27 0.43 -1.44 30.29
C ARG A 27 1.50 -2.30 29.59
N ASN A 28 1.08 -3.20 28.70
CA ASN A 28 1.94 -4.19 28.03
C ASN A 28 1.92 -4.03 26.50
N GLY A 29 1.92 -2.79 26.00
CA GLY A 29 1.85 -2.51 24.56
C GLY A 29 0.50 -1.95 24.12
N ALA A 30 0.22 -2.00 22.82
CA ALA A 30 -0.98 -1.38 22.26
C ALA A 30 -2.20 -2.31 22.30
N THR A 31 -3.38 -1.74 22.50
CA THR A 31 -4.66 -2.46 22.52
C THR A 31 -5.59 -1.92 21.43
N VAL A 32 -6.03 -2.79 20.52
CA VAL A 32 -7.11 -2.52 19.57
C VAL A 32 -8.43 -2.61 20.32
N ARG A 33 -9.11 -1.48 20.49
CA ARG A 33 -10.40 -1.38 21.22
C ARG A 33 -11.62 -1.54 20.31
N ALA A 34 -11.45 -1.17 19.05
CA ALA A 34 -12.47 -1.26 18.04
C ALA A 34 -11.81 -1.26 16.66
N LEU A 35 -12.47 -1.91 15.72
CA LEU A 35 -12.13 -1.86 14.31
C LEU A 35 -13.41 -1.78 13.48
N GLY A 36 -13.27 -1.41 12.22
CA GLY A 36 -14.38 -1.32 11.29
C GLY A 36 -13.90 -1.37 9.86
N ILE A 37 -14.74 -1.95 9.00
CA ILE A 37 -14.58 -1.92 7.56
C ILE A 37 -15.93 -1.55 6.92
N ALA A 38 -15.91 -0.72 5.89
CA ALA A 38 -17.07 -0.42 5.06
C ALA A 38 -16.64 -0.25 3.59
N PRO A 39 -17.51 -0.56 2.62
CA PRO A 39 -17.25 -0.24 1.22
C PRO A 39 -16.98 1.25 1.03
N THR A 40 -16.01 1.58 0.19
CA THR A 40 -15.77 2.95 -0.27
C THR A 40 -16.93 3.34 -1.19
N PRO A 41 -17.56 4.52 -1.00
CA PRO A 41 -18.60 4.98 -1.91
C PRO A 41 -18.08 5.04 -3.35
N ALA A 42 -18.90 4.59 -4.30
CA ALA A 42 -18.55 4.62 -5.72
C ALA A 42 -18.13 6.04 -6.13
N GLU A 43 -17.10 6.14 -6.96
CA GLU A 43 -16.55 7.40 -7.48
C GLU A 43 -16.02 8.36 -6.42
N ALA A 44 -15.92 7.99 -5.13
CA ALA A 44 -15.39 8.85 -4.07
C ALA A 44 -13.86 8.79 -3.93
N VAL A 45 -13.24 7.76 -4.51
CA VAL A 45 -11.79 7.56 -4.59
C VAL A 45 -11.47 7.01 -5.98
N ASP A 46 -10.52 7.65 -6.66
CA ASP A 46 -9.95 7.18 -7.93
C ASP A 46 -8.43 7.12 -7.80
N SER A 47 -7.85 5.95 -8.02
CA SER A 47 -6.39 5.75 -8.08
C SER A 47 -5.62 6.32 -6.86
N GLY A 48 -6.24 6.26 -5.67
CA GLY A 48 -5.69 6.80 -4.41
C GLY A 48 -6.03 8.28 -4.12
N ILE A 49 -6.69 8.97 -5.05
CA ILE A 49 -7.09 10.37 -4.92
C ILE A 49 -8.56 10.46 -4.50
N ILE A 50 -8.84 11.23 -3.44
CA ILE A 50 -10.21 11.48 -2.99
C ILE A 50 -10.90 12.49 -3.93
N THR A 51 -11.94 12.07 -4.62
CA THR A 51 -12.72 12.89 -5.56
C THR A 51 -13.93 13.54 -4.89
N ASP A 52 -14.60 12.86 -3.95
CA ASP A 52 -15.68 13.40 -3.11
C ASP A 52 -15.36 13.30 -1.60
N PRO A 53 -14.65 14.29 -1.04
CA PRO A 53 -14.34 14.32 0.39
C PRO A 53 -15.56 14.34 1.31
N LYS A 54 -16.70 14.88 0.88
CA LYS A 54 -17.88 15.03 1.74
C LYS A 54 -18.64 13.72 1.85
N ALA A 55 -18.89 13.04 0.73
CA ALA A 55 -19.49 11.71 0.72
C ALA A 55 -18.61 10.72 1.50
N LEU A 56 -17.29 10.77 1.26
CA LEU A 56 -16.35 9.93 1.98
C LEU A 56 -16.33 10.23 3.49
N GLY A 57 -16.37 11.51 3.88
CA GLY A 57 -16.44 11.91 5.28
C GLY A 57 -17.73 11.44 5.98
N ALA A 58 -18.86 11.44 5.27
CA ALA A 58 -20.11 10.87 5.78
C ALA A 58 -20.02 9.34 5.97
N ALA A 59 -19.42 8.62 5.02
CA ALA A 59 -19.16 7.18 5.13
C ALA A 59 -18.25 6.85 6.31
N VAL A 60 -17.14 7.57 6.47
CA VAL A 60 -16.23 7.43 7.63
C VAL A 60 -16.97 7.70 8.94
N LYS A 61 -17.79 8.76 9.00
CA LYS A 61 -18.59 9.07 10.21
C LYS A 61 -19.56 7.94 10.57
N GLN A 62 -20.21 7.36 9.57
CA GLN A 62 -21.12 6.22 9.76
C GLN A 62 -20.36 4.99 10.25
N LEU A 63 -19.20 4.70 9.65
CA LEU A 63 -18.33 3.59 10.05
C LEU A 63 -17.83 3.75 11.50
N LEU A 64 -17.39 4.94 11.89
CA LEU A 64 -16.99 5.20 13.28
C LEU A 64 -18.15 4.92 14.26
N LYS A 65 -19.38 5.31 13.89
CA LYS A 65 -20.57 5.10 14.71
C LYS A 65 -20.91 3.60 14.83
N SER A 66 -20.93 2.85 13.74
CA SER A 66 -21.24 1.41 13.75
C SER A 66 -20.15 0.59 14.45
N SER A 67 -18.88 1.02 14.38
CA SER A 67 -17.76 0.42 15.11
C SER A 67 -17.68 0.81 16.58
N GLY A 68 -18.54 1.72 17.07
CA GLY A 68 -18.54 2.17 18.46
C GLY A 68 -17.35 3.07 18.83
N ILE A 69 -16.71 3.71 17.85
CA ILE A 69 -15.52 4.56 18.04
C ILE A 69 -15.94 5.99 18.41
N SER A 70 -15.61 6.38 19.65
CA SER A 70 -15.87 7.73 20.18
C SER A 70 -14.64 8.64 20.12
N THR A 71 -13.45 8.08 19.91
CA THR A 71 -12.22 8.86 19.74
C THR A 71 -12.32 9.76 18.51
N ARG A 72 -11.77 10.97 18.64
CA ARG A 72 -11.75 11.98 17.57
C ARG A 72 -10.37 12.27 17.03
N ARG A 73 -9.32 12.02 17.81
CA ARG A 73 -7.94 12.12 17.33
C ARG A 73 -7.73 11.06 16.25
N SER A 74 -7.33 11.47 15.05
CA SER A 74 -7.17 10.55 13.92
C SER A 74 -5.85 10.73 13.18
N VAL A 75 -5.40 9.66 12.53
CA VAL A 75 -4.29 9.64 11.58
C VAL A 75 -4.79 8.95 10.32
N SER A 76 -4.53 9.55 9.16
CA SER A 76 -4.83 8.99 7.84
C SER A 76 -3.54 8.88 7.03
N SER A 77 -3.49 8.00 6.04
CA SER A 77 -2.46 8.04 4.99
C SER A 77 -2.96 8.78 3.75
N VAL A 78 -2.02 9.29 2.95
CA VAL A 78 -2.19 9.55 1.52
C VAL A 78 -1.55 8.42 0.72
N ALA A 79 -2.07 8.17 -0.49
CA ALA A 79 -1.61 7.14 -1.40
C ALA A 79 -1.79 7.58 -2.86
N GLY A 80 -1.26 6.79 -3.80
CA GLY A 80 -1.46 7.01 -5.23
C GLY A 80 -0.19 7.42 -5.98
N GLN A 81 -0.04 6.93 -7.21
CA GLN A 81 1.20 7.02 -8.00
C GLN A 81 1.47 8.41 -8.61
N GLY A 82 0.43 9.23 -8.82
CA GLY A 82 0.55 10.50 -9.54
C GLY A 82 0.75 11.74 -8.65
N ALA A 83 0.34 11.67 -7.39
CA ALA A 83 0.27 12.82 -6.49
C ALA A 83 1.02 12.64 -5.17
N LEU A 84 1.72 11.51 -5.00
CA LEU A 84 2.62 11.21 -3.89
C LEU A 84 3.93 10.60 -4.42
N VAL A 85 5.06 11.13 -3.97
CA VAL A 85 6.41 10.61 -4.22
C VAL A 85 7.05 10.30 -2.88
N VAL A 86 7.37 9.03 -2.63
CA VAL A 86 8.17 8.60 -1.48
C VAL A 86 9.49 8.03 -1.99
N ARG A 87 10.62 8.58 -1.55
CA ARG A 87 11.95 8.16 -2.03
C ARG A 87 12.99 8.23 -0.91
N VAL A 88 13.99 7.37 -1.01
CA VAL A 88 15.25 7.50 -0.28
C VAL A 88 16.28 8.04 -1.25
N ILE A 89 16.89 9.18 -0.93
CA ILE A 89 17.94 9.82 -1.72
C ILE A 89 19.23 9.89 -0.92
N GLU A 90 20.37 9.92 -1.60
CA GLU A 90 21.66 10.21 -0.99
C GLU A 90 22.03 11.67 -1.24
N VAL A 91 22.42 12.36 -0.16
CA VAL A 91 22.91 13.75 -0.19
C VAL A 91 24.19 13.86 0.63
N PRO A 92 25.04 14.87 0.42
CA PRO A 92 26.19 15.10 1.29
C PRO A 92 25.78 15.23 2.76
N LYS A 93 26.60 14.73 3.68
CA LYS A 93 26.40 14.82 5.12
C LYS A 93 26.43 16.30 5.54
N MET A 94 25.35 16.76 6.17
CA MET A 94 25.17 18.16 6.57
C MET A 94 24.34 18.26 7.86
N SER A 95 24.25 19.45 8.43
CA SER A 95 23.39 19.68 9.60
C SER A 95 21.90 19.66 9.22
N ASP A 96 21.01 19.40 10.18
CA ASP A 96 19.55 19.40 9.96
C ASP A 96 19.03 20.71 9.34
N ALA A 97 19.67 21.84 9.68
CA ALA A 97 19.30 23.16 9.15
C ALA A 97 19.67 23.29 7.66
N GLU A 98 20.88 22.87 7.29
CA GLU A 98 21.35 22.84 5.90
C GLU A 98 20.56 21.84 5.07
N LEU A 99 20.24 20.68 5.64
CA LEU A 99 19.43 19.67 4.99
C LEU A 99 18.07 20.24 4.59
N ALA A 100 17.43 21.02 5.46
CA ALA A 100 16.16 21.65 5.15
C ALA A 100 16.23 22.63 3.97
N GLU A 101 17.38 23.23 3.70
CA GLU A 101 17.59 24.08 2.53
C GLU A 101 17.84 23.27 1.27
N THR A 102 18.72 22.28 1.36
CA THR A 102 19.05 21.36 0.26
C THR A 102 17.83 20.60 -0.23
N MET A 103 16.99 20.11 0.68
CA MET A 103 15.82 19.33 0.32
C MET A 103 14.81 20.12 -0.53
N ARG A 104 14.73 21.45 -0.38
CA ARG A 104 13.86 22.27 -1.25
C ARG A 104 14.29 22.18 -2.71
N TRP A 105 15.60 22.20 -2.97
CA TRP A 105 16.16 22.03 -4.31
C TRP A 105 16.01 20.59 -4.82
N GLU A 106 16.21 19.59 -3.94
CA GLU A 106 16.05 18.19 -4.34
C GLU A 106 14.61 17.84 -4.72
N VAL A 107 13.62 18.48 -4.11
CA VAL A 107 12.21 18.36 -4.52
C VAL A 107 12.02 18.82 -5.97
N GLU A 108 12.52 19.99 -6.35
CA GLU A 108 12.38 20.51 -7.72
C GLU A 108 12.99 19.58 -8.77
N ARG A 109 14.05 18.85 -8.41
CA ARG A 109 14.71 17.88 -9.31
C ARG A 109 13.99 16.55 -9.42
N HIS A 110 13.28 16.14 -8.37
CA HIS A 110 12.71 14.79 -8.25
C HIS A 110 11.20 14.72 -8.42
N VAL A 111 10.50 15.86 -8.40
CA VAL A 111 9.04 15.91 -8.46
C VAL A 111 8.58 16.31 -9.87
N PRO A 112 7.80 15.45 -10.56
CA PRO A 112 7.40 15.65 -11.96
C PRO A 112 6.22 16.64 -12.14
N PHE A 113 5.73 17.26 -11.07
CA PHE A 113 4.62 18.22 -11.07
C PHE A 113 5.06 19.57 -10.46
N ALA A 114 4.38 20.66 -10.82
CA ALA A 114 4.78 22.02 -10.48
C ALA A 114 5.05 22.19 -8.97
N ALA A 115 6.30 22.55 -8.63
CA ALA A 115 6.82 22.54 -7.26
C ALA A 115 6.16 23.57 -6.33
N ASP A 116 5.38 24.51 -6.87
CA ASP A 116 4.73 25.59 -6.13
C ASP A 116 3.49 25.15 -5.33
N GLU A 117 2.93 23.96 -5.60
CA GLU A 117 1.74 23.43 -4.90
C GLU A 117 1.99 22.07 -4.23
N VAL A 118 3.18 21.89 -3.65
CA VAL A 118 3.56 20.63 -2.98
C VAL A 118 3.75 20.79 -1.48
N ILE A 119 3.43 19.72 -0.75
CA ILE A 119 3.79 19.56 0.66
C ILE A 119 4.86 18.48 0.75
N MET A 120 5.96 18.81 1.40
CA MET A 120 7.07 17.88 1.63
C MET A 120 7.31 17.65 3.12
N ASP A 121 7.81 16.47 3.44
CA ASP A 121 8.64 16.28 4.63
C ASP A 121 9.72 15.24 4.38
N PHE A 122 10.76 15.29 5.19
CA PHE A 122 11.93 14.45 5.03
C PHE A 122 12.54 14.11 6.37
N GLN A 123 13.33 13.04 6.38
CA GLN A 123 14.12 12.66 7.54
C GLN A 123 15.39 11.94 7.12
N ALA A 124 16.49 12.29 7.78
CA ALA A 124 17.72 11.51 7.73
C ALA A 124 17.44 10.06 8.15
N VAL A 125 17.90 9.12 7.33
CA VAL A 125 17.86 7.69 7.64
C VAL A 125 19.10 7.38 8.49
N PRO A 126 18.92 6.78 9.69
CA PRO A 126 20.05 6.30 10.48
C PRO A 126 20.86 5.28 9.68
N ARG A 127 22.16 5.52 9.52
CA ARG A 127 23.10 4.52 8.98
C ARG A 127 23.55 3.56 10.08
N SER A 128 23.89 2.35 9.68
CA SER A 128 24.50 1.38 10.59
C SER A 128 25.91 1.83 10.96
N GLU A 129 26.40 1.49 12.15
CA GLU A 129 27.79 1.79 12.55
C GLU A 129 28.83 1.13 11.62
N GLU A 130 28.42 0.14 10.82
CA GLU A 130 29.24 -0.60 9.87
C GLU A 130 29.43 0.12 8.52
N ASP A 131 28.60 1.12 8.20
CA ASP A 131 28.67 1.88 6.94
C ASP A 131 29.87 2.85 6.86
N GLY A 132 30.68 2.95 7.93
CA GLY A 132 31.85 3.81 8.02
C GLY A 132 31.51 5.31 8.03
N ASP A 133 32.54 6.16 8.00
CA ASP A 133 32.36 7.62 7.89
C ASP A 133 32.18 7.99 6.41
N SER A 134 30.97 7.74 5.90
CA SER A 134 30.59 8.18 4.56
C SER A 134 30.40 9.69 4.52
N GLU A 135 30.89 10.32 3.45
CA GLU A 135 30.65 11.74 3.17
C GLU A 135 29.17 12.03 2.81
N ASN A 136 28.39 10.99 2.52
CA ASN A 136 26.97 11.10 2.20
C ASN A 136 26.09 10.66 3.39
N MET A 137 24.82 11.03 3.35
CA MET A 137 23.76 10.56 4.23
C MET A 137 22.53 10.19 3.40
N GLU A 138 21.79 9.17 3.84
CA GLU A 138 20.52 8.80 3.24
C GLU A 138 19.40 9.66 3.85
N VAL A 139 18.45 10.09 3.01
CA VAL A 139 17.29 10.89 3.42
C VAL A 139 16.04 10.29 2.82
N LEU A 140 15.10 9.90 3.67
CA LEU A 140 13.75 9.53 3.28
C LEU A 140 12.92 10.80 3.13
N MET A 141 12.37 11.02 1.95
CA MET A 141 11.45 12.13 1.66
C MET A 141 10.10 11.61 1.19
N ALA A 142 9.05 12.35 1.57
CA ALA A 142 7.70 12.19 1.07
C ALA A 142 7.20 13.55 0.57
N VAL A 143 6.78 13.61 -0.68
CA VAL A 143 6.24 14.82 -1.31
C VAL A 143 4.88 14.51 -1.90
N ALA A 144 3.87 15.26 -1.48
CA ALA A 144 2.51 15.13 -1.95
C ALA A 144 2.00 16.44 -2.53
N GLN A 145 1.09 16.37 -3.50
CA GLN A 145 0.37 17.57 -3.95
C GLN A 145 -0.47 18.12 -2.79
N GLN A 146 -0.46 19.45 -2.63
CA GLN A 146 -1.19 20.11 -1.55
C GLN A 146 -2.69 19.79 -1.62
N GLU A 147 -3.27 19.77 -2.82
CA GLU A 147 -4.69 19.50 -3.04
C GLU A 147 -5.11 18.10 -2.51
N MET A 148 -4.25 17.09 -2.66
CA MET A 148 -4.49 15.75 -2.11
C MET A 148 -4.59 15.80 -0.59
N VAL A 149 -3.66 16.48 0.08
CA VAL A 149 -3.66 16.61 1.55
C VAL A 149 -4.91 17.37 2.02
N ASP A 150 -5.27 18.46 1.32
CA ASP A 150 -6.44 19.28 1.65
C ASP A 150 -7.76 18.48 1.51
N ARG A 151 -7.85 17.58 0.53
CA ARG A 151 -8.97 16.64 0.37
C ARG A 151 -9.10 15.68 1.54
N HIS A 152 -7.98 15.08 1.99
CA HIS A 152 -7.98 14.23 3.18
C HIS A 152 -8.41 15.01 4.43
N LEU A 153 -7.88 16.22 4.64
CA LEU A 153 -8.28 17.06 5.76
C LEU A 153 -9.78 17.39 5.73
N THR A 154 -10.30 17.75 4.55
CA THR A 154 -11.73 18.04 4.35
C THR A 154 -12.60 16.84 4.71
N MET A 155 -12.22 15.64 4.26
CA MET A 155 -12.91 14.38 4.59
C MET A 155 -12.90 14.12 6.10
N LEU A 156 -11.74 14.25 6.75
CA LEU A 156 -11.62 14.00 8.20
C LEU A 156 -12.45 15.00 9.02
N TYR A 157 -12.45 16.28 8.65
CA TYR A 157 -13.30 17.28 9.30
C TYR A 157 -14.79 17.03 9.08
N ALA A 158 -15.20 16.62 7.87
CA ALA A 158 -16.58 16.23 7.58
C ALA A 158 -17.03 15.01 8.42
N ALA A 159 -16.10 14.09 8.71
CA ALA A 159 -16.33 12.97 9.63
C ALA A 159 -16.40 13.36 11.12
N GLY A 160 -16.09 14.62 11.45
CA GLY A 160 -16.05 15.14 12.82
C GLY A 160 -14.77 14.79 13.57
N LEU A 161 -13.70 14.42 12.86
CA LEU A 161 -12.42 14.04 13.45
C LEU A 161 -11.49 15.25 13.64
N ARG A 162 -10.41 15.01 14.37
CA ARG A 162 -9.30 15.94 14.62
C ARG A 162 -8.02 15.29 14.07
N PRO A 163 -7.61 15.65 12.84
CA PRO A 163 -6.39 15.12 12.23
C PRO A 163 -5.17 15.45 13.10
N ALA A 164 -4.45 14.42 13.53
CA ALA A 164 -3.18 14.53 14.23
C ALA A 164 -1.99 14.48 13.26
N ALA A 165 -2.13 13.70 12.18
CA ALA A 165 -1.15 13.61 11.11
C ALA A 165 -1.77 13.03 9.83
N ILE A 166 -1.13 13.36 8.71
CA ILE A 166 -1.25 12.67 7.43
C ILE A 166 0.08 11.95 7.19
N ASP A 167 0.01 10.66 6.90
CA ASP A 167 1.14 9.74 6.76
C ASP A 167 1.21 9.12 5.37
N VAL A 168 2.15 8.21 5.14
CA VAL A 168 2.24 7.41 3.92
C VAL A 168 2.09 5.92 4.23
N GLU A 169 1.47 5.19 3.30
CA GLU A 169 1.13 3.76 3.48
C GLU A 169 2.31 2.83 3.80
N PRO A 170 3.48 2.89 3.11
CA PRO A 170 4.57 1.95 3.41
C PRO A 170 5.07 2.09 4.85
N LEU A 171 5.16 3.31 5.38
CA LEU A 171 5.57 3.53 6.77
C LEU A 171 4.49 3.12 7.77
N ALA A 172 3.22 3.31 7.43
CA ALA A 172 2.13 2.81 8.26
C ALA A 172 2.16 1.27 8.33
N ALA A 173 2.24 0.57 7.20
CA ALA A 173 2.32 -0.89 7.19
C ALA A 173 3.52 -1.40 8.02
N ALA A 174 4.69 -0.79 7.86
CA ALA A 174 5.88 -1.13 8.66
C ALA A 174 5.67 -0.98 10.16
N ARG A 175 4.94 0.04 10.61
CA ARG A 175 4.65 0.21 12.03
C ARG A 175 3.88 -0.96 12.62
N ALA A 176 2.87 -1.45 11.92
CA ALA A 176 2.08 -2.58 12.39
C ALA A 176 2.88 -3.89 12.35
N LEU A 177 3.64 -4.10 11.27
CA LEU A 177 4.23 -5.41 10.95
C LEU A 177 5.66 -5.61 11.47
N ILE A 178 6.39 -4.52 11.71
CA ILE A 178 7.78 -4.51 12.16
C ILE A 178 7.89 -3.74 13.48
N GLU A 179 7.53 -2.45 13.51
CA GLU A 179 7.92 -1.54 14.61
C GLU A 179 7.24 -1.81 15.95
N LEU A 180 6.03 -2.37 15.96
CA LEU A 180 5.36 -2.81 17.20
C LEU A 180 5.98 -4.09 17.78
N GLY A 181 6.84 -4.77 17.02
CA GLY A 181 7.53 -5.98 17.45
C GLY A 181 8.58 -5.75 18.53
N PRO A 182 9.09 -6.83 19.16
CA PRO A 182 10.05 -6.74 20.26
C PRO A 182 11.45 -6.29 19.83
N ASP A 183 11.84 -6.54 18.57
CA ASP A 183 13.13 -6.17 18.00
C ASP A 183 12.96 -5.61 16.57
N PRO A 184 12.43 -4.39 16.45
CA PRO A 184 12.03 -3.82 15.17
C PRO A 184 13.20 -3.40 14.27
N TYR A 185 14.40 -3.26 14.84
CA TYR A 185 15.62 -2.84 14.15
C TYR A 185 16.68 -3.96 14.16
N ALA A 186 16.24 -5.22 14.25
CA ALA A 186 17.09 -6.38 14.09
C ALA A 186 17.80 -6.33 12.73
N LYS A 187 19.04 -6.82 12.66
CA LYS A 187 19.79 -6.93 11.40
C LYS A 187 19.12 -7.91 10.44
N LYS A 188 18.21 -7.38 9.62
CA LYS A 188 17.32 -8.15 8.76
C LYS A 188 16.74 -7.25 7.68
N THR A 189 16.68 -7.76 6.46
CA THR A 189 15.97 -7.11 5.36
C THR A 189 14.62 -7.78 5.14
N THR A 190 13.54 -7.02 5.30
CA THR A 190 12.16 -7.49 5.14
C THR A 190 11.46 -6.71 4.03
N ALA A 191 10.87 -7.40 3.07
CA ALA A 191 9.97 -6.77 2.11
C ALA A 191 8.53 -6.85 2.62
N ILE A 192 7.82 -5.73 2.64
CA ILE A 192 6.37 -5.69 2.82
C ILE A 192 5.75 -5.50 1.45
N VAL A 193 4.88 -6.42 1.06
CA VAL A 193 4.12 -6.37 -0.19
C VAL A 193 2.65 -6.20 0.19
N ASN A 194 2.15 -4.96 0.07
CA ASN A 194 0.76 -4.59 0.33
C ASN A 194 -0.02 -4.63 -1.00
N ILE A 195 -0.77 -5.71 -1.24
CA ILE A 195 -1.58 -5.86 -2.46
C ILE A 195 -3.00 -5.36 -2.18
N GLY A 196 -3.24 -4.10 -2.56
CA GLY A 196 -4.54 -3.46 -2.45
C GLY A 196 -5.53 -3.88 -3.54
N ALA A 197 -6.54 -3.06 -3.75
CA ALA A 197 -7.48 -3.19 -4.86
C ALA A 197 -6.93 -2.52 -6.13
N SER A 198 -6.50 -1.25 -6.06
CA SER A 198 -6.01 -0.50 -7.23
C SER A 198 -4.50 -0.56 -7.45
N CYS A 199 -3.69 -0.73 -6.41
CA CYS A 199 -2.22 -0.76 -6.49
C CYS A 199 -1.59 -1.75 -5.51
N THR A 200 -0.34 -2.12 -5.80
CA THR A 200 0.52 -2.88 -4.90
C THR A 200 1.68 -2.02 -4.45
N ASP A 201 1.86 -1.85 -3.14
CA ASP A 201 3.05 -1.22 -2.58
C ASP A 201 4.08 -2.25 -2.15
N VAL A 202 5.28 -2.11 -2.67
CA VAL A 202 6.47 -2.89 -2.29
C VAL A 202 7.38 -1.96 -1.50
N GLY A 203 7.52 -2.21 -0.21
CA GLY A 203 8.47 -1.53 0.66
C GLY A 203 9.54 -2.51 1.13
N ILE A 204 10.81 -2.27 0.82
CA ILE A 204 11.93 -3.04 1.36
C ILE A 204 12.53 -2.28 2.53
N PHE A 205 12.59 -2.96 3.68
CA PHE A 205 13.03 -2.42 4.96
C PHE A 205 14.33 -3.10 5.37
N ARG A 206 15.42 -2.34 5.43
CA ARG A 206 16.71 -2.77 5.96
C ARG A 206 16.79 -2.35 7.42
N ASP A 207 16.97 -3.31 8.31
CA ASP A 207 17.05 -3.08 9.77
C ASP A 207 15.83 -2.30 10.28
N GLY A 208 14.65 -2.63 9.75
CA GLY A 208 13.39 -1.97 10.07
C GLY A 208 13.19 -0.58 9.46
N ILE A 209 14.16 -0.06 8.70
CA ILE A 209 14.10 1.25 8.07
C ILE A 209 13.81 1.10 6.58
N LEU A 210 12.86 1.88 6.06
CA LEU A 210 12.49 1.88 4.63
C LEU A 210 13.69 2.28 3.78
N ALA A 211 14.18 1.34 2.96
CA ALA A 211 15.30 1.54 2.05
C ALA A 211 14.84 1.68 0.59
N PHE A 212 13.77 0.97 0.21
CA PHE A 212 13.26 1.03 -1.16
C PHE A 212 11.72 0.95 -1.21
N PRO A 213 11.03 2.09 -1.44
CA PRO A 213 9.60 2.10 -1.77
C PRO A 213 9.38 2.01 -3.29
N ARG A 214 8.39 1.21 -3.71
CA ARG A 214 7.90 1.15 -5.08
C ARG A 214 6.40 0.84 -5.10
N THR A 215 5.63 1.59 -5.88
CA THR A 215 4.20 1.34 -6.08
C THR A 215 3.96 0.82 -7.50
N LEU A 216 3.23 -0.28 -7.64
CA LEU A 216 2.89 -0.94 -8.89
C LEU A 216 1.41 -0.71 -9.24
N PRO A 217 1.06 -0.40 -10.51
CA PRO A 217 -0.33 -0.23 -10.96
C PRO A 217 -1.01 -1.59 -11.23
N LEU A 218 -0.72 -2.59 -10.40
CA LEU A 218 -1.17 -3.97 -10.59
C LEU A 218 -1.63 -4.53 -9.24
N ALA A 219 -2.90 -4.91 -9.15
CA ALA A 219 -3.54 -5.24 -7.88
C ALA A 219 -4.85 -6.02 -8.07
N GLY A 220 -5.67 -6.09 -7.02
CA GLY A 220 -6.90 -6.88 -6.98
C GLY A 220 -7.93 -6.52 -8.06
N ASP A 221 -8.02 -5.26 -8.49
CA ASP A 221 -8.99 -4.80 -9.50
C ASP A 221 -8.66 -5.37 -10.88
N THR A 222 -7.37 -5.50 -11.21
CA THR A 222 -6.93 -6.17 -12.44
C THR A 222 -7.39 -7.63 -12.45
N MET A 223 -7.32 -8.31 -11.30
CA MET A 223 -7.80 -9.69 -11.16
C MET A 223 -9.32 -9.77 -11.28
N THR A 224 -10.05 -8.84 -10.68
CA THR A 224 -11.52 -8.77 -10.78
C THR A 224 -11.96 -8.57 -12.22
N ASN A 225 -11.32 -7.64 -12.94
CA ASN A 225 -11.59 -7.40 -14.35
C ASN A 225 -11.31 -8.65 -15.22
N ALA A 226 -10.24 -9.40 -14.93
CA ALA A 226 -9.96 -10.65 -15.62
C ALA A 226 -11.07 -11.70 -15.37
N VAL A 227 -11.58 -11.80 -14.15
CA VAL A 227 -12.71 -12.68 -13.81
C VAL A 227 -13.99 -12.23 -14.53
N MET A 228 -14.28 -10.93 -14.58
CA MET A 228 -15.43 -10.38 -15.33
C MET A 228 -15.40 -10.81 -16.80
N GLN A 229 -14.25 -10.64 -17.46
CA GLN A 229 -14.09 -10.98 -18.87
C GLN A 229 -14.18 -12.49 -19.12
N GLN A 230 -13.52 -13.30 -18.29
CA GLN A 230 -13.45 -14.74 -18.48
C GLN A 230 -14.77 -15.47 -18.15
N LEU A 231 -15.51 -14.97 -17.15
CA LEU A 231 -16.78 -15.56 -16.70
C LEU A 231 -18.01 -14.83 -17.22
N GLN A 232 -17.84 -13.68 -17.89
CA GLN A 232 -18.92 -12.83 -18.41
C GLN A 232 -19.93 -12.39 -17.34
N VAL A 233 -19.41 -11.98 -16.18
CA VAL A 233 -20.19 -11.51 -15.02
C VAL A 233 -19.94 -10.03 -14.75
N ASP A 234 -20.84 -9.40 -14.00
CA ASP A 234 -20.63 -8.01 -13.54
C ASP A 234 -19.51 -7.90 -12.49
N GLU A 235 -19.07 -6.67 -12.20
CA GLU A 235 -17.98 -6.40 -11.27
C GLU A 235 -18.24 -6.91 -9.85
N GLY A 236 -19.48 -6.75 -9.36
CA GLY A 236 -19.86 -7.18 -8.01
C GLY A 236 -19.79 -8.70 -7.89
N GLN A 237 -20.34 -9.40 -8.87
CA GLN A 237 -20.25 -10.86 -8.96
C GLN A 237 -18.81 -11.35 -9.12
N ALA A 238 -18.00 -10.70 -9.96
CA ALA A 238 -16.61 -11.07 -10.16
C ALA A 238 -15.79 -10.93 -8.86
N GLU A 239 -15.98 -9.84 -8.11
CA GLU A 239 -15.31 -9.63 -6.83
C GLU A 239 -15.73 -10.68 -5.79
N GLU A 240 -17.03 -10.99 -5.72
CA GLU A 240 -17.54 -12.04 -4.83
C GLU A 240 -16.95 -13.42 -5.18
N LEU A 241 -16.95 -13.78 -6.47
CA LEU A 241 -16.34 -15.04 -6.94
C LEU A 241 -14.85 -15.10 -6.64
N LYS A 242 -14.10 -14.02 -6.91
CA LYS A 242 -12.66 -13.93 -6.64
C LYS A 242 -12.38 -14.08 -5.14
N THR A 243 -13.13 -13.41 -4.28
CA THR A 243 -12.89 -13.42 -2.83
C THR A 243 -13.37 -14.70 -2.15
N ALA A 244 -14.48 -15.29 -2.61
CA ALA A 244 -15.05 -16.51 -2.02
C ALA A 244 -14.39 -17.80 -2.55
N HIS A 245 -13.98 -17.83 -3.82
CA HIS A 245 -13.55 -19.05 -4.51
C HIS A 245 -12.17 -18.94 -5.16
N GLY A 246 -11.57 -17.74 -5.19
CA GLY A 246 -10.23 -17.56 -5.72
C GLY A 246 -9.18 -18.35 -4.92
N SER A 247 -8.37 -19.12 -5.64
CA SER A 247 -7.20 -19.78 -5.06
C SER A 247 -6.10 -19.93 -6.09
N VAL A 248 -4.85 -19.86 -5.64
CA VAL A 248 -3.72 -20.20 -6.49
C VAL A 248 -3.58 -21.72 -6.55
N LEU A 249 -3.73 -22.25 -7.77
CA LEU A 249 -3.57 -23.68 -8.04
C LEU A 249 -2.11 -23.98 -8.38
N MET A 250 -1.33 -24.41 -7.39
CA MET A 250 0.12 -24.63 -7.52
C MET A 250 0.50 -25.59 -8.66
N SER A 251 -0.35 -26.56 -9.01
CA SER A 251 -0.12 -27.50 -10.11
C SER A 251 -0.36 -26.91 -11.50
N ALA A 252 -1.10 -25.80 -11.58
CA ALA A 252 -1.48 -25.15 -12.84
C ALA A 252 -0.91 -23.72 -12.95
N ALA A 253 -0.13 -23.28 -11.96
CA ALA A 253 0.47 -21.96 -11.95
C ALA A 253 1.54 -21.87 -13.05
N PRO A 254 1.53 -20.80 -13.85
CA PRO A 254 2.54 -20.63 -14.89
C PRO A 254 3.90 -20.45 -14.21
N ALA A 255 4.90 -21.20 -14.67
CA ALA A 255 6.28 -20.91 -14.30
C ALA A 255 6.62 -19.50 -14.79
N VAL A 256 6.93 -18.58 -13.87
CA VAL A 256 7.25 -17.21 -14.26
C VAL A 256 8.72 -17.20 -14.66
N ALA A 257 8.96 -17.25 -15.97
CA ALA A 257 10.31 -17.16 -16.51
C ALA A 257 11.00 -15.89 -15.97
N ALA A 258 12.26 -16.03 -15.55
CA ALA A 258 13.05 -14.87 -15.19
C ALA A 258 13.08 -13.90 -16.38
N PRO A 259 12.77 -12.60 -16.18
CA PRO A 259 12.90 -11.63 -17.25
C PRO A 259 14.35 -11.66 -17.77
N PRO A 260 14.59 -11.47 -19.08
CA PRO A 260 15.95 -11.32 -19.58
C PRO A 260 16.63 -10.20 -18.80
N ALA A 261 17.92 -10.37 -18.47
CA ALA A 261 18.71 -9.34 -17.80
C ALA A 261 18.63 -8.05 -18.64
N THR A 262 17.79 -7.10 -18.23
CA THR A 262 17.60 -5.86 -18.96
C THR A 262 18.79 -4.95 -18.70
N GLU A 263 19.69 -4.84 -19.66
CA GLU A 263 20.50 -3.63 -19.82
C GLU A 263 19.55 -2.47 -20.13
N GLY A 264 19.57 -1.43 -19.30
CA GLY A 264 18.74 -0.23 -19.49
C GLY A 264 17.47 -0.25 -18.66
N PHE A 265 17.60 0.14 -17.40
CA PHE A 265 16.49 0.72 -16.66
C PHE A 265 16.05 2.02 -17.36
N TYR A 266 14.75 2.18 -17.56
CA TYR A 266 14.17 3.46 -17.93
C TYR A 266 14.51 4.47 -16.84
N ASP A 267 15.32 5.46 -17.20
CA ASP A 267 15.56 6.63 -16.38
C ASP A 267 14.26 7.47 -16.33
N LEU A 268 13.45 7.27 -15.29
CA LEU A 268 12.27 8.10 -15.01
C LEU A 268 12.64 9.53 -14.57
N SER A 269 13.91 9.93 -14.62
CA SER A 269 14.33 11.34 -14.54
C SER A 269 14.26 12.07 -15.89
N ALA A 270 14.10 11.35 -17.01
CA ALA A 270 13.74 11.95 -18.28
C ALA A 270 12.21 12.01 -18.40
N GLY A 271 11.67 13.21 -18.57
CA GLY A 271 10.24 13.45 -18.79
C GLY A 271 9.67 12.54 -19.88
N GLN A 272 8.38 12.20 -19.75
CA GLN A 272 7.65 11.34 -20.69
C GLN A 272 7.96 11.70 -22.15
N PRO A 273 8.14 10.73 -23.05
CA PRO A 273 8.20 11.03 -24.47
C PRO A 273 6.86 11.65 -24.91
N ASP A 274 6.97 12.71 -25.71
CA ASP A 274 5.88 13.45 -26.33
C ASP A 274 4.88 12.49 -27.01
N ALA A 275 3.59 12.67 -26.71
CA ALA A 275 2.47 11.88 -27.24
C ALA A 275 2.24 12.06 -28.77
N SER A 276 3.16 12.75 -29.46
CA SER A 276 3.08 13.05 -30.89
C SER A 276 3.71 11.99 -31.83
N SER A 277 4.36 10.93 -31.35
CA SER A 277 5.08 9.99 -32.25
C SER A 277 4.50 8.57 -32.36
N ALA A 278 3.28 8.32 -31.89
CA ALA A 278 2.62 7.04 -32.15
C ALA A 278 2.23 6.96 -33.64
N ALA A 279 2.96 6.18 -34.42
CA ALA A 279 2.52 5.78 -35.75
C ALA A 279 1.21 4.98 -35.60
N PRO A 280 0.17 5.25 -36.42
CA PRO A 280 -1.08 4.52 -36.33
C PRO A 280 -0.85 3.04 -36.67
N ILE A 281 -1.24 2.16 -35.75
CA ILE A 281 -1.34 0.72 -36.01
C ILE A 281 -2.72 0.50 -36.64
N ASP A 282 -2.71 0.12 -37.91
CA ASP A 282 -3.92 -0.19 -38.69
C ASP A 282 -4.45 -1.55 -38.23
N PHE A 283 -5.59 -1.54 -37.50
CA PHE A 283 -6.27 -2.75 -37.07
C PHE A 283 -7.38 -3.05 -38.07
N ASP A 284 -7.10 -3.93 -39.03
CA ASP A 284 -8.07 -4.42 -40.01
C ASP A 284 -9.16 -5.21 -39.29
N LEU A 285 -10.29 -4.54 -39.04
CA LEU A 285 -11.51 -5.14 -38.48
C LEU A 285 -12.33 -5.74 -39.62
N GLY A 286 -12.04 -6.99 -39.96
CA GLY A 286 -12.93 -7.82 -40.76
C GLY A 286 -14.25 -8.06 -40.02
N GLU A 287 -15.35 -7.57 -40.59
CA GLU A 287 -16.71 -7.79 -40.10
C GLU A 287 -17.05 -9.29 -40.01
N ALA A 288 -17.42 -9.76 -38.83
CA ALA A 288 -18.14 -11.02 -38.67
C ALA A 288 -19.40 -10.79 -37.83
N SER A 289 -20.52 -11.01 -38.49
CA SER A 289 -21.90 -10.84 -38.04
C SER A 289 -22.22 -11.58 -36.74
N ALA A 290 -23.11 -10.96 -35.97
CA ALA A 290 -23.70 -11.43 -34.74
C ALA A 290 -24.43 -12.77 -34.85
N GLU A 291 -24.32 -13.58 -33.80
CA GLU A 291 -25.38 -14.46 -33.29
C GLU A 291 -25.11 -14.72 -31.79
N GLN A 292 -25.97 -14.18 -30.93
CA GLN A 292 -26.02 -14.54 -29.51
C GLN A 292 -26.84 -15.82 -29.35
N PRO A 293 -26.44 -16.75 -28.48
CA PRO A 293 -27.39 -17.61 -27.80
C PRO A 293 -27.49 -17.20 -26.33
N GLU A 294 -28.70 -16.80 -25.92
CA GLU A 294 -29.11 -16.93 -24.52
C GLU A 294 -29.08 -18.41 -24.14
N SER A 295 -28.38 -18.77 -23.06
CA SER A 295 -28.80 -19.95 -22.30
C SER A 295 -28.34 -19.86 -20.84
N SER A 296 -29.34 -19.87 -19.97
CA SER A 296 -29.27 -20.09 -18.53
C SER A 296 -28.36 -21.27 -18.19
N LEU A 297 -27.31 -21.04 -17.39
CA LEU A 297 -26.58 -22.10 -16.73
C LEU A 297 -27.03 -22.20 -15.27
N ALA A 298 -27.78 -23.27 -15.02
CA ALA A 298 -28.15 -23.74 -13.70
C ALA A 298 -26.90 -23.96 -12.85
N VAL A 299 -26.85 -23.29 -11.71
CA VAL A 299 -25.85 -23.46 -10.68
C VAL A 299 -26.17 -24.75 -9.92
N THR A 300 -25.72 -25.90 -10.42
CA THR A 300 -25.60 -27.12 -9.61
C THR A 300 -24.58 -28.06 -10.24
N GLU A 301 -23.52 -28.40 -9.47
CA GLU A 301 -22.40 -29.35 -9.72
C GLU A 301 -20.97 -28.79 -9.96
N ALA A 302 -20.66 -27.52 -9.66
CA ALA A 302 -19.43 -26.86 -10.14
C ALA A 302 -18.48 -26.25 -9.06
N GLY A 303 -18.10 -26.99 -8.02
CA GLY A 303 -17.17 -26.48 -6.99
C GLY A 303 -15.71 -26.33 -7.47
N ASP A 304 -15.21 -27.34 -8.20
CA ASP A 304 -13.80 -27.42 -8.63
C ASP A 304 -13.55 -26.70 -9.97
N ASP A 305 -14.51 -26.79 -10.91
CA ASP A 305 -14.44 -26.13 -12.22
C ASP A 305 -14.46 -24.60 -12.11
N SER A 306 -15.32 -24.06 -11.24
CA SER A 306 -15.39 -22.60 -11.02
C SER A 306 -14.08 -22.05 -10.46
N SER A 307 -13.50 -22.73 -9.46
CA SER A 307 -12.23 -22.34 -8.84
C SER A 307 -11.08 -22.40 -9.86
N HIS A 308 -11.06 -23.42 -10.72
CA HIS A 308 -10.09 -23.55 -11.80
C HIS A 308 -10.22 -22.44 -12.84
N ARG A 309 -11.45 -22.15 -13.30
CA ARG A 309 -11.72 -21.05 -14.25
C ARG A 309 -11.35 -19.68 -13.68
N ILE A 310 -11.65 -19.42 -12.41
CA ILE A 310 -11.23 -18.19 -11.71
C ILE A 310 -9.71 -18.11 -11.68
N PHE A 311 -9.02 -19.20 -11.32
CA PHE A 311 -7.57 -19.23 -11.30
C PHE A 311 -6.96 -18.96 -12.67
N MET A 312 -7.47 -19.61 -13.73
CA MET A 312 -7.02 -19.37 -15.11
C MET A 312 -7.23 -17.92 -15.54
N ALA A 313 -8.30 -17.26 -15.07
CA ALA A 313 -8.54 -15.84 -15.34
C ALA A 313 -7.48 -14.94 -14.70
N ILE A 314 -7.12 -15.19 -13.43
CA ILE A 314 -6.20 -14.32 -12.67
C ILE A 314 -4.72 -14.67 -12.83
N ALA A 315 -4.39 -15.86 -13.34
CA ALA A 315 -3.02 -16.35 -13.47
C ALA A 315 -2.08 -15.41 -14.25
N PRO A 316 -2.48 -14.79 -15.38
CA PRO A 316 -1.63 -13.82 -16.09
C PRO A 316 -1.28 -12.61 -15.21
N THR A 317 -2.25 -12.06 -14.49
CA THR A 317 -2.05 -10.93 -13.56
C THR A 317 -1.11 -11.32 -12.42
N LEU A 318 -1.22 -12.55 -11.90
CA LEU A 318 -0.31 -13.05 -10.87
C LEU A 318 1.13 -13.20 -11.39
N ALA A 319 1.32 -13.68 -12.62
CA ALA A 319 2.63 -13.80 -13.24
C ALA A 319 3.31 -12.44 -13.48
N GLU A 320 2.54 -11.45 -13.92
CA GLU A 320 3.00 -10.06 -14.07
C GLU A 320 3.38 -9.47 -12.70
N LEU A 321 2.57 -9.71 -11.67
CA LEU A 321 2.85 -9.26 -10.31
C LEU A 321 4.16 -9.86 -9.75
N VAL A 322 4.37 -11.17 -9.95
CA VAL A 322 5.63 -11.83 -9.60
C VAL A 322 6.81 -11.17 -10.31
N THR A 323 6.68 -10.91 -11.61
CA THR A 323 7.73 -10.28 -12.42
C THR A 323 8.09 -8.90 -11.86
N GLU A 324 7.09 -8.10 -11.52
CA GLU A 324 7.30 -6.75 -10.98
C GLU A 324 7.85 -6.76 -9.54
N ILE A 325 7.41 -7.69 -8.68
CA ILE A 325 7.99 -7.86 -7.34
C ILE A 325 9.46 -8.32 -7.46
N ARG A 326 9.76 -9.28 -8.34
CA ARG A 326 11.14 -9.74 -8.59
C ARG A 326 12.04 -8.59 -9.02
N ARG A 327 11.61 -7.79 -10.01
CA ARG A 327 12.34 -6.60 -10.47
C ARG A 327 12.61 -5.61 -9.33
N SER A 328 11.63 -5.44 -8.42
CA SER A 328 11.76 -4.57 -7.25
C SER A 328 12.85 -5.05 -6.29
N ILE A 329 12.89 -6.37 -6.04
CA ILE A 329 13.91 -7.02 -5.21
C ILE A 329 15.28 -6.90 -5.87
N GLU A 330 15.40 -7.31 -7.13
CA GLU A 330 16.65 -7.29 -7.90
C GLU A 330 17.27 -5.88 -7.98
N TYR A 331 16.43 -4.86 -8.17
CA TYR A 331 16.87 -3.47 -8.20
C TYR A 331 17.46 -3.02 -6.86
N TYR A 332 16.84 -3.40 -5.75
CA TYR A 332 17.36 -3.11 -4.42
C TYR A 332 18.66 -3.88 -4.14
N THR A 333 18.68 -5.19 -4.37
CA THR A 333 19.86 -6.03 -4.12
C THR A 333 21.03 -5.66 -5.02
N GLY A 334 20.78 -5.16 -6.24
CA GLY A 334 21.81 -4.68 -7.14
C GLY A 334 22.49 -3.37 -6.72
N ARG A 335 21.88 -2.62 -5.79
CA ARG A 335 22.42 -1.35 -5.26
C ARG A 335 23.18 -1.51 -3.95
N VAL A 336 22.90 -2.58 -3.22
CA VAL A 336 23.46 -2.81 -1.89
C VAL A 336 24.47 -3.97 -1.97
N PRO A 337 25.75 -3.76 -1.63
CA PRO A 337 26.71 -4.85 -1.52
C PRO A 337 26.17 -5.94 -0.59
N ASP A 338 26.19 -7.20 -1.04
CA ASP A 338 25.62 -8.35 -0.31
C ASP A 338 24.14 -8.19 0.10
N GLY A 339 23.39 -7.33 -0.60
CA GLY A 339 21.97 -7.11 -0.34
C GLY A 339 21.14 -8.37 -0.59
N SER A 340 20.48 -8.87 0.44
CA SER A 340 19.46 -9.91 0.36
C SER A 340 18.13 -9.40 0.89
N VAL A 341 17.04 -10.07 0.52
CA VAL A 341 15.73 -9.93 1.19
C VAL A 341 15.46 -11.25 1.91
N ASP A 342 15.32 -11.19 3.23
CA ASP A 342 15.27 -12.39 4.08
C ASP A 342 13.85 -12.96 4.19
N GLU A 343 12.83 -12.10 4.13
CA GLU A 343 11.43 -12.52 4.10
C GLU A 343 10.54 -11.50 3.37
N ILE A 344 9.39 -11.98 2.90
CA ILE A 344 8.29 -11.17 2.38
C ILE A 344 7.08 -11.29 3.32
N LEU A 345 6.58 -10.14 3.78
CA LEU A 345 5.33 -9.99 4.52
C LEU A 345 4.23 -9.54 3.57
N LEU A 346 3.28 -10.43 3.30
CA LEU A 346 2.16 -10.16 2.42
C LEU A 346 1.01 -9.54 3.22
N CYS A 347 0.53 -8.36 2.81
CA CYS A 347 -0.62 -7.69 3.40
C CYS A 347 -1.50 -7.04 2.32
N GLY A 348 -2.58 -6.38 2.73
CA GLY A 348 -3.62 -5.88 1.83
C GLY A 348 -4.77 -6.87 1.65
N GLY A 349 -5.81 -6.46 0.92
CA GLY A 349 -7.02 -7.28 0.73
C GLY A 349 -6.75 -8.53 -0.09
N THR A 350 -5.91 -8.40 -1.13
CA THR A 350 -5.60 -9.50 -2.05
C THR A 350 -4.65 -10.54 -1.41
N ALA A 351 -3.99 -10.21 -0.29
CA ALA A 351 -3.24 -11.18 0.51
C ALA A 351 -4.11 -12.34 1.05
N GLY A 352 -5.44 -12.16 1.09
CA GLY A 352 -6.39 -13.22 1.44
C GLY A 352 -6.58 -14.30 0.38
N LEU A 353 -6.03 -14.13 -0.83
CA LEU A 353 -6.10 -15.14 -1.89
C LEU A 353 -5.36 -16.41 -1.45
N LYS A 354 -6.09 -17.54 -1.40
CA LYS A 354 -5.56 -18.80 -0.89
C LYS A 354 -4.32 -19.25 -1.67
N ASN A 355 -3.28 -19.67 -0.94
CA ASN A 355 -1.97 -20.13 -1.45
C ASN A 355 -1.12 -19.06 -2.16
N LEU A 356 -1.52 -17.77 -2.13
CA LEU A 356 -0.75 -16.72 -2.77
C LEU A 356 0.65 -16.57 -2.17
N ASP A 357 0.78 -16.71 -0.85
CA ASP A 357 2.07 -16.70 -0.14
C ASP A 357 2.99 -17.84 -0.59
N GLN A 358 2.47 -19.06 -0.73
CA GLN A 358 3.23 -20.22 -1.21
C GLN A 358 3.68 -20.04 -2.66
N PHE A 359 2.80 -19.50 -3.50
CA PHE A 359 3.12 -19.20 -4.90
C PHE A 359 4.23 -18.15 -5.01
N LEU A 360 4.09 -17.02 -4.32
CA LEU A 360 5.12 -15.99 -4.27
C LEU A 360 6.44 -16.53 -3.70
N SER A 361 6.40 -17.36 -2.66
CA SER A 361 7.59 -17.96 -2.09
C SER A 361 8.32 -18.88 -3.07
N ALA A 362 7.57 -19.67 -3.86
CA ALA A 362 8.13 -20.58 -4.85
C ALA A 362 8.74 -19.82 -6.04
N GLU A 363 8.03 -18.82 -6.56
CA GLU A 363 8.50 -18.06 -7.72
C GLU A 363 9.65 -17.12 -7.37
N LEU A 364 9.55 -16.38 -6.26
CA LEU A 364 10.55 -15.37 -5.89
C LEU A 364 11.79 -15.97 -5.21
N GLY A 365 11.70 -17.20 -4.70
CA GLY A 365 12.79 -17.83 -3.94
C GLY A 365 13.05 -17.19 -2.57
N VAL A 366 12.12 -16.34 -2.09
CA VAL A 366 12.20 -15.65 -0.79
C VAL A 366 11.07 -16.16 0.11
N PRO A 367 11.35 -16.55 1.37
CA PRO A 367 10.32 -16.97 2.31
C PRO A 367 9.19 -15.94 2.42
N THR A 368 7.99 -16.32 2.00
CA THR A 368 6.83 -15.43 1.98
C THR A 368 5.75 -15.93 2.93
N ARG A 369 5.14 -15.01 3.70
CA ARG A 369 4.02 -15.32 4.59
C ARG A 369 2.99 -14.22 4.62
N VAL A 370 1.73 -14.59 4.80
CA VAL A 370 0.65 -13.63 5.09
C VAL A 370 0.89 -12.99 6.46
N ALA A 371 0.85 -11.66 6.49
CA ALA A 371 1.12 -10.87 7.68
C ALA A 371 -0.11 -10.79 8.60
N ASP A 372 0.12 -10.86 9.91
CA ASP A 372 -0.89 -10.58 10.93
C ASP A 372 -0.66 -9.17 11.47
N ALA A 373 -1.51 -8.22 11.06
CA ALA A 373 -1.48 -6.83 11.50
C ALA A 373 -1.73 -6.65 13.01
N PHE A 374 -2.35 -7.63 13.66
CA PHE A 374 -2.67 -7.57 15.08
C PHE A 374 -1.67 -8.31 15.96
N LYS A 375 -0.66 -8.96 15.37
CA LYS A 375 0.32 -9.84 16.05
C LYS A 375 0.93 -9.25 17.32
N TYR A 376 1.24 -7.96 17.29
CA TYR A 376 1.90 -7.25 18.39
C TYR A 376 0.94 -6.34 19.19
N THR A 377 -0.36 -6.60 19.09
CA THR A 377 -1.41 -5.87 19.79
C THR A 377 -2.30 -6.80 20.59
N THR A 378 -2.89 -6.30 21.66
CA THR A 378 -4.04 -6.98 22.28
C THR A 378 -5.32 -6.57 21.55
N VAL A 379 -6.13 -7.53 21.09
CA VAL A 379 -7.40 -7.23 20.43
C VAL A 379 -8.56 -7.39 21.42
N SER A 380 -9.28 -6.30 21.66
CA SER A 380 -10.47 -6.24 22.51
C SER A 380 -11.61 -5.59 21.74
N THR A 381 -12.17 -6.33 20.79
CA THR A 381 -13.30 -5.90 19.96
C THR A 381 -14.60 -6.58 20.42
N ARG A 382 -15.72 -5.86 20.32
CA ARG A 382 -17.06 -6.39 20.62
C ARG A 382 -17.83 -6.83 19.38
N ASN A 383 -17.45 -6.33 18.20
CA ASN A 383 -18.23 -6.47 16.97
C ASN A 383 -17.71 -7.58 16.04
N TYR A 384 -16.56 -8.18 16.36
CA TYR A 384 -15.90 -9.17 15.51
C TYR A 384 -15.52 -10.39 16.34
N SER A 385 -15.72 -11.58 15.79
CA SER A 385 -15.20 -12.81 16.38
C SER A 385 -13.68 -12.90 16.21
N ALA A 386 -13.04 -13.80 16.95
CA ALA A 386 -11.61 -14.05 16.78
C ALA A 386 -11.25 -14.64 15.39
N GLU A 387 -12.22 -15.24 14.71
CA GLU A 387 -12.06 -15.73 13.34
C GLU A 387 -12.12 -14.57 12.33
N ASP A 388 -13.10 -13.67 12.46
CA ASP A 388 -13.22 -12.50 11.60
C ASP A 388 -11.98 -11.59 11.70
N VAL A 389 -11.47 -11.38 12.93
CA VAL A 389 -10.25 -10.61 13.16
C VAL A 389 -9.06 -11.21 12.42
N ARG A 390 -8.92 -12.54 12.45
CA ARG A 390 -7.83 -13.24 11.75
C ARG A 390 -7.97 -13.13 10.23
N ALA A 391 -9.19 -13.30 9.71
CA ALA A 391 -9.47 -13.19 8.28
C ALA A 391 -9.21 -11.77 7.76
N LEU A 392 -9.59 -10.75 8.53
CA LEU A 392 -9.41 -9.34 8.16
C LEU A 392 -7.96 -8.87 8.35
N SER A 393 -7.20 -9.48 9.24
CA SER A 393 -5.88 -9.02 9.69
C SER A 393 -4.95 -8.51 8.57
N PRO A 394 -4.75 -9.23 7.45
CA PRO A 394 -3.83 -8.78 6.40
C PRO A 394 -4.22 -7.43 5.80
N SER A 395 -5.52 -7.14 5.73
CA SER A 395 -6.05 -5.89 5.15
C SER A 395 -5.95 -4.68 6.10
N PHE A 396 -5.62 -4.89 7.37
CA PHE A 396 -5.63 -3.86 8.42
C PHE A 396 -4.23 -3.32 8.80
N ALA A 397 -3.16 -3.80 8.17
CA ALA A 397 -1.79 -3.39 8.48
C ALA A 397 -1.60 -1.85 8.45
N VAL A 398 -2.09 -1.19 7.40
CA VAL A 398 -2.02 0.28 7.28
C VAL A 398 -2.81 0.95 8.41
N ALA A 399 -4.09 0.59 8.60
CA ALA A 399 -4.94 1.19 9.64
C ALA A 399 -4.37 1.04 11.07
N VAL A 400 -3.83 -0.14 11.40
CA VAL A 400 -3.17 -0.39 12.70
C VAL A 400 -1.93 0.50 12.85
N GLY A 401 -1.10 0.57 11.80
CA GLY A 401 0.11 1.37 11.81
C GLY A 401 -0.11 2.87 11.90
N LEU A 402 -1.18 3.37 11.27
CA LEU A 402 -1.63 4.77 11.41
C LEU A 402 -2.06 5.06 12.85
N ALA A 403 -2.80 4.15 13.48
CA ALA A 403 -3.24 4.29 14.86
C ALA A 403 -2.06 4.20 15.86
N ALA A 404 -1.03 3.40 15.54
CA ALA A 404 0.18 3.22 16.33
C ALA A 404 1.21 4.36 16.21
N ARG A 405 1.02 5.28 15.24
CA ARG A 405 2.00 6.30 14.86
C ARG A 405 2.61 7.06 16.02
N ASP A 406 1.82 7.49 17.00
CA ASP A 406 2.32 8.31 18.11
C ASP A 406 2.76 7.47 19.31
N MET A 407 2.63 6.13 19.27
CA MET A 407 2.93 5.23 20.38
C MET A 407 4.38 4.72 20.41
N ILE A 408 5.03 4.68 19.24
CA ILE A 408 6.39 4.16 19.07
C ILE A 408 7.35 5.33 18.97
N ALA A 409 8.44 5.41 19.75
CA ALA A 409 9.49 6.40 19.44
C ALA A 409 10.31 5.86 18.26
N VAL A 410 10.36 6.58 17.14
CA VAL A 410 11.02 6.12 15.91
C VAL A 410 12.11 7.12 15.51
N PRO A 411 13.31 6.68 15.12
CA PRO A 411 14.42 7.56 14.75
C PRO A 411 14.25 8.22 13.37
N ALA A 412 13.28 7.79 12.54
CA ALA A 412 12.99 8.30 11.19
C ALA A 412 11.47 8.54 10.93
N ARG A 413 10.96 9.75 11.18
CA ARG A 413 9.56 10.21 10.99
C ARG A 413 9.39 11.46 10.10
N PRO A 414 9.28 11.32 8.77
CA PRO A 414 8.68 12.37 7.96
C PRO A 414 7.18 12.56 8.30
N ARG A 415 6.70 13.80 8.21
CA ARG A 415 5.37 14.33 8.49
C ARG A 415 4.98 15.36 7.42
N VAL A 416 4.07 15.01 6.51
CA VAL A 416 3.53 15.98 5.55
C VAL A 416 2.88 17.15 6.31
N LYS A 417 3.57 18.30 6.41
CA LYS A 417 3.12 19.51 7.13
C LYS A 417 2.84 20.61 6.12
N PRO A 418 1.68 21.29 6.18
CA PRO A 418 1.39 22.39 5.26
C PRO A 418 2.48 23.46 5.35
N ALA A 419 2.99 23.88 4.19
CA ALA A 419 3.97 24.96 4.11
C ALA A 419 3.41 26.21 4.81
N LYS A 420 4.21 26.83 5.69
CA LYS A 420 3.80 28.08 6.34
C LYS A 420 3.61 29.13 5.25
N ARG A 421 2.35 29.51 4.97
CA ARG A 421 2.04 30.70 4.15
C ARG A 421 2.76 31.89 4.78
N GLY A 422 3.78 32.40 4.09
CA GLY A 422 4.42 33.66 4.45
C GLY A 422 3.33 34.73 4.52
N LYS A 423 3.18 35.36 5.70
CA LYS A 423 2.43 36.62 5.77
C LYS A 423 3.21 37.62 4.92
N LYS A 424 2.60 38.08 3.83
CA LYS A 424 3.04 39.27 3.10
C LYS A 424 3.11 40.46 4.03
#